data_AF-A0A969KXQ8-F1
#
_entry.id   AF-A0A969KXQ8-F1
#
_cell.length_a   1.000
_cell.length_b   1.000
_cell.length_c   1.000
_cell.angle_alpha   90.00
_cell.angle_beta   90.00
_cell.angle_gamma   90.00
#
_symmetry.space_group_name_H-M   'P 1'
#
loop_
_entity.id
_entity.type
_entity.pdbx_description
1 polymer ?
#
loop_
_entity_poly.entity_id
_entity_poly.type
_entity_poly.pdbx_seq_one_letter_code
_entity_poly.pdbx_strand_id
1 'polypeptide(L)' 'MKQKGLDPDVIESTLADLDEDGSAWAAIEGKFYRWKNLEEQEFKQKVMAFLSRRGFNYETASGAANRAWSSLDVSE' A
#
# COMPACT_ATOMS: atom_id res chain seq x y z
N MET A 1 -17.95 -18.88 -11.01
CA MET A 1 -16.57 -19.17 -10.59
C MET A 1 -15.74 -17.95 -10.96
N LYS A 2 -15.37 -17.08 -10.01
CA LYS A 2 -14.70 -15.79 -10.26
C LYS A 2 -13.20 -15.93 -10.09
N GLN A 3 -12.49 -16.48 -11.08
CA GLN A 3 -11.04 -16.36 -11.15
C GLN A 3 -10.61 -16.36 -12.61
N LYS A 4 -10.32 -15.16 -13.13
CA LYS A 4 -9.18 -14.77 -13.97
C LYS A 4 -9.61 -13.57 -14.82
N GLY A 5 -9.70 -12.40 -14.18
CA GLY A 5 -9.71 -11.11 -14.87
C GLY A 5 -8.31 -10.54 -14.74
N LEU A 6 -7.36 -11.12 -15.47
CA LEU A 6 -6.06 -10.49 -15.71
C LEU A 6 -5.97 -10.40 -17.22
N ASP A 7 -6.63 -9.38 -17.76
CA ASP A 7 -6.41 -8.93 -19.13
C ASP A 7 -5.15 -8.05 -19.11
N PRO A 8 -4.06 -8.46 -19.78
CA PRO A 8 -2.89 -7.64 -19.98
C PRO A 8 -3.13 -6.73 -21.19
N ASP A 9 -3.97 -5.70 -21.03
CA ASP A 9 -4.12 -4.66 -22.05
C ASP A 9 -3.49 -3.36 -21.55
N VAL A 10 -2.34 -3.08 -22.15
CA VAL A 10 -1.41 -1.99 -21.88
C VAL A 10 -1.92 -0.72 -22.56
N ILE A 11 -3.07 -0.14 -22.16
CA ILE A 11 -3.52 1.14 -22.73
C ILE A 11 -4.33 1.99 -21.72
N GLU A 12 -3.75 2.32 -20.56
CA GLU A 12 -4.05 3.58 -19.85
C GLU A 12 -2.85 4.02 -19.00
N SER A 13 -1.67 3.91 -19.61
CA SER A 13 -0.40 4.32 -19.04
C SER A 13 -0.39 5.82 -18.73
N THR A 14 0.14 6.13 -17.54
CA THR A 14 0.74 7.41 -17.10
C THR A 14 -0.03 8.23 -16.05
N LEU A 15 -1.34 8.05 -15.84
CA LEU A 15 -2.07 8.80 -14.79
C LEU A 15 -2.64 7.96 -13.64
N ALA A 16 -2.98 6.68 -13.86
CA ALA A 16 -3.54 5.82 -12.81
C ALA A 16 -2.49 5.33 -11.80
N ASP A 17 -1.30 4.97 -12.29
CA ASP A 17 -0.21 4.41 -11.46
C ASP A 17 0.32 5.42 -10.42
N LEU A 18 0.33 6.72 -10.79
CA LEU A 18 0.70 7.82 -9.87
C LEU A 18 -0.36 8.05 -8.78
N ASP A 19 -1.64 7.76 -9.07
CA ASP A 19 -2.72 7.84 -8.08
C ASP A 19 -2.72 6.63 -7.14
N GLU A 20 -2.36 5.42 -7.62
CA GLU A 20 -2.37 4.21 -6.77
C GLU A 20 -1.38 4.30 -5.59
N ASP A 21 -0.14 4.77 -5.82
CA ASP A 21 0.86 4.90 -4.76
C ASP A 21 0.49 6.03 -3.76
N GLY A 22 -0.02 7.15 -4.29
CA GLY A 22 -0.51 8.27 -3.47
C GLY A 22 -1.77 7.92 -2.66
N SER A 23 -2.70 7.18 -3.26
CA SER A 23 -3.93 6.69 -2.62
C SER A 23 -3.62 5.61 -1.59
N ALA A 24 -2.63 4.74 -1.85
CA ALA A 24 -2.12 3.80 -0.85
C ALA A 24 -1.52 4.55 0.34
N TRP A 25 -0.66 5.54 0.09
CA TRP A 25 -0.08 6.38 1.12
C TRP A 25 -1.13 7.10 1.97
N ALA A 26 -2.07 7.82 1.35
CA ALA A 26 -3.12 8.55 2.05
C ALA A 26 -4.02 7.63 2.89
N ALA A 27 -4.29 6.40 2.40
CA ALA A 27 -5.06 5.42 3.14
C ALA A 27 -4.32 4.86 4.37
N ILE A 28 -3.00 4.79 4.32
CA ILE A 28 -2.14 4.40 5.44
C ILE A 28 -1.95 5.57 6.40
N GLU A 29 -1.73 6.80 5.90
CA GLU A 29 -1.44 8.00 6.70
C GLU A 29 -2.50 8.24 7.79
N GLY A 30 -3.78 8.07 7.47
CA GLY A 30 -4.87 8.18 8.44
C GLY A 30 -4.88 7.06 9.51
N LYS A 31 -4.28 5.91 9.23
CA LYS A 31 -4.13 4.77 10.16
C LYS A 31 -2.74 4.69 10.79
N PHE A 32 -1.81 5.47 10.28
CA PHE A 32 -0.41 5.50 10.64
C PHE A 32 -0.23 5.76 12.13
N TYR A 33 -0.92 6.79 12.64
CA TYR A 33 -0.97 7.11 14.06
C TYR A 33 -1.50 5.97 14.94
N ARG A 34 -2.37 5.11 14.40
CA ARG A 34 -2.93 3.96 15.11
C ARG A 34 -2.00 2.75 15.06
N TRP A 35 -1.14 2.66 14.06
CA TRP A 35 -0.23 1.53 13.85
C TRP A 35 1.22 1.82 14.27
N LYS A 36 1.57 3.06 14.60
CA LYS A 36 2.91 3.44 15.07
C LYS A 36 3.37 2.74 16.36
N ASN A 37 2.45 2.17 17.14
CA ASN A 37 2.76 1.40 18.34
C ASN A 37 2.98 -0.10 18.04
N LEU A 38 2.84 -0.53 16.79
CA LEU A 38 3.08 -1.90 16.38
C LEU A 38 4.55 -2.07 16.03
N GLU A 39 5.05 -3.30 16.18
CA GLU A 39 6.36 -3.69 15.69
C GLU A 39 6.41 -3.60 14.16
N GLU A 40 7.61 -3.41 13.61
CA GLU A 40 7.84 -3.27 12.17
C GLU A 40 7.12 -4.36 11.35
N GLN A 41 7.27 -5.62 11.75
CA GLN A 41 6.71 -6.76 11.03
C GLN A 41 5.17 -6.75 11.08
N GLU A 42 4.58 -6.47 12.24
CA GLU A 42 3.14 -6.33 12.43
C GLU A 42 2.60 -5.15 11.60
N PHE A 43 3.30 -4.02 11.60
CA PHE A 43 2.95 -2.84 10.81
C PHE A 43 2.93 -3.17 9.31
N LYS A 44 4.02 -3.74 8.78
CA LYS A 44 4.16 -4.09 7.36
C LYS A 44 3.09 -5.10 6.93
N GLN A 45 2.86 -6.17 7.71
CA GLN A 45 1.80 -7.14 7.41
C GLN A 45 0.42 -6.50 7.37
N LYS A 46 0.13 -5.59 8.30
CA LYS A 46 -1.18 -4.94 8.40
C LYS A 46 -1.41 -3.95 7.26
N VAL A 47 -0.38 -3.20 6.86
CA VAL A 47 -0.41 -2.34 5.68
C VAL A 47 -0.63 -3.18 4.42
N MET A 48 0.16 -4.23 4.21
CA MET A 48 0.00 -5.12 3.05
C MET A 48 -1.40 -5.73 2.99
N ALA A 49 -1.89 -6.30 4.10
CA ALA A 49 -3.22 -6.89 4.16
C ALA A 49 -4.34 -5.86 3.93
N PHE A 50 -4.16 -4.63 4.41
CA PHE A 50 -5.10 -3.54 4.20
C PHE A 50 -5.15 -3.08 2.74
N LEU A 51 -3.99 -2.97 2.10
CA LEU A 51 -3.88 -2.56 0.71
C LEU A 51 -4.36 -3.66 -0.26
N SER A 52 -4.01 -4.92 -0.01
CA SER A 52 -4.52 -6.04 -0.81
C SER A 52 -6.05 -6.15 -0.75
N ARG A 53 -6.68 -5.86 0.40
CA ARG A 53 -8.16 -5.80 0.52
C ARG A 53 -8.79 -4.64 -0.24
N ARG A 54 -8.01 -3.64 -0.61
CA ARG A 54 -8.45 -2.45 -1.34
C ARG A 54 -8.24 -2.57 -2.85
N GLY A 55 -7.61 -3.65 -3.30
CA GLY A 55 -7.34 -3.94 -4.71
C GLY A 55 -5.94 -3.57 -5.17
N PHE A 56 -5.06 -3.09 -4.28
CA PHE A 56 -3.69 -2.75 -4.65
C PHE A 56 -2.85 -4.01 -4.88
N ASN A 57 -1.94 -3.92 -5.84
CA ASN A 57 -0.97 -4.97 -6.14
C ASN A 57 0.06 -5.12 -5.03
N TYR A 58 0.71 -6.29 -4.99
CA TYR A 58 1.72 -6.62 -3.98
C TYR A 58 2.91 -5.65 -4.00
N GLU A 59 3.36 -5.23 -5.18
CA GLU A 59 4.50 -4.32 -5.33
C GLU A 59 4.19 -2.94 -4.73
N THR A 60 3.05 -2.36 -5.09
CA THR A 60 2.54 -1.10 -4.49
C THR A 60 2.36 -1.24 -2.98
N ALA A 61 1.80 -2.37 -2.52
CA ALA A 61 1.54 -2.59 -1.12
C ALA A 61 2.83 -2.71 -0.28
N SER A 62 3.83 -3.41 -0.81
CA SER A 62 5.15 -3.57 -0.20
C SER A 62 5.93 -2.25 -0.19
N GLY A 63 5.92 -1.51 -1.30
CA GLY A 63 6.54 -0.19 -1.42
C GLY A 63 5.95 0.80 -0.42
N ALA A 64 4.62 0.90 -0.38
CA ALA A 64 3.92 1.77 0.56
C ALA A 64 4.16 1.37 2.02
N ALA A 65 4.21 0.07 2.35
CA ALA A 65 4.52 -0.40 3.70
C ALA A 65 5.94 -0.04 4.15
N ASN A 66 6.93 -0.21 3.27
CA ASN A 66 8.32 0.12 3.57
C ASN A 66 8.51 1.64 3.74
N ARG A 67 7.97 2.43 2.80
CA ARG A 67 8.00 3.88 2.87
C ARG A 67 7.34 4.43 4.13
N ALA A 68 6.21 3.82 4.52
CA ALA A 68 5.47 4.23 5.71
C ALA A 68 6.27 3.93 6.97
N TRP A 69 6.89 2.75 7.06
CA TRP A 69 7.77 2.45 8.18
C TRP A 69 8.97 3.42 8.26
N SER A 70 9.61 3.70 7.12
CA SER A 70 10.73 4.64 7.06
C SER A 70 10.35 6.06 7.50
N SER A 71 9.10 6.50 7.30
CA SER A 71 8.68 7.82 7.79
C SER A 71 8.27 7.84 9.28
N LEU A 72 8.01 6.67 9.90
CA LEU A 72 7.86 6.56 11.36
C LEU A 72 9.19 6.72 12.06
N ASP A 73 10.22 6.05 11.52
CA ASP A 73 11.57 5.99 12.08
C ASP A 73 12.28 7.35 12.06
N VAL A 74 12.03 8.17 11.03
CA VAL A 74 12.65 9.50 10.86
C VAL A 74 12.14 10.56 11.87
N SER A 75 11.18 10.23 12.74
CA SER A 75 10.71 11.13 13.81
C SER A 75 11.49 10.91 15.12
N GLU A 76 12.81 11.17 15.10
CA GLU A 76 13.65 11.36 16.30
C GLU A 76 14.02 12.84 16.52
#